data_AF-A0A9D8AR68-F1
#
_entry.id   AF-A0A9D8AR68-F1
#
_cell.length_a   1.000
_cell.length_b   1.000
_cell.length_c   1.000
_cell.angle_alpha   90.00
_cell.angle_beta   90.00
_cell.angle_gamma   90.00
#
_symmetry.space_group_name_H-M   'P 1'
#
loop_
_entity.id
_entity.type
_entity.pdbx_description
1 polymer ?
#
loop_
_entity_poly.entity_id
_entity_poly.type
_entity_poly.pdbx_seq_one_letter_code
_entity_poly.pdbx_strand_id
1 'polypeptide(L)'
;MLYKELIVDYIDTPKGKIPVVPNSLNFQDLLGTLKVRLNVGRMKYSIEPGLYAVGQPGENAPVMVTANYKLTFDALRKELENTNAWILVLDTKGINVWCAAGKGTFGTKELVKRIKETGLDKIVNHRKLLVPQLGAVGVSAHKVKNISGFKVIYGPIRAKDIPEYIHSGYKASDEMRAVRFNTWDRLVLTPLEFVQGFKYVFILMVVFFVLSGLNSSGYSINMMLNTGKLSIIALMTAYIAGTIFTPLLLPWFTTPAFAAKGFYVMVPLYIIMYQIFPEFQTISLVEKFSWFFIMTPISSFFAMNFTGASTYTSLSGVKKEMKYAVPLQIISLVTGFILWMVKRFF
;
A
#
# COMPACT_ATOMS: atom_id res chain seq x y z
N MET A 1 8.30 19.51 10.19
CA MET A 1 8.63 18.22 10.82
C MET A 1 7.44 17.83 11.69
N LEU A 2 6.75 16.74 11.35
CA LEU A 2 5.57 16.21 12.09
C LEU A 2 5.90 15.73 13.52
N TYR A 3 7.16 15.77 13.92
CA TYR A 3 7.71 15.20 15.15
C TYR A 3 7.44 16.06 16.40
N LYS A 4 7.59 17.39 16.31
CA LYS A 4 7.48 18.27 17.50
C LYS A 4 6.04 18.37 18.04
N GLU A 5 5.04 18.20 17.18
CA GLU A 5 3.62 18.27 17.56
C GLU A 5 3.12 17.01 18.27
N LEU A 6 3.92 15.93 18.28
CA LEU A 6 3.53 14.64 18.85
C LEU A 6 4.06 14.42 20.28
N ILE A 7 4.97 15.29 20.76
CA ILE A 7 5.59 15.15 22.07
C ILE A 7 4.72 15.85 23.11
N VAL A 8 4.28 15.11 24.13
CA VAL A 8 3.43 15.65 25.20
C VAL A 8 4.21 15.93 26.48
N ASP A 9 5.30 15.22 26.71
CA ASP A 9 6.14 15.37 27.91
C ASP A 9 7.54 14.77 27.65
N TYR A 10 8.42 14.79 28.66
CA TYR A 10 9.72 14.15 28.64
C TYR A 10 9.96 13.36 29.93
N ILE A 11 10.57 12.18 29.81
CA ILE A 11 11.06 11.40 30.95
C ILE A 11 12.57 11.57 31.06
N ASP A 12 13.05 11.97 32.23
CA ASP A 12 14.48 12.00 32.53
C ASP A 12 15.01 10.59 32.67
N THR A 13 16.06 10.27 31.92
CA THR A 13 16.78 8.99 31.99
C THR A 13 18.27 9.26 32.16
N PRO A 14 19.08 8.24 32.55
CA PRO A 14 20.54 8.38 32.62
C PRO A 14 21.21 8.79 31.29
N LYS A 15 20.47 8.76 30.17
CA LYS A 15 20.93 9.14 28.83
C LYS A 15 20.36 10.48 28.33
N GLY A 16 19.59 11.16 29.17
CA GLY A 16 18.94 12.43 28.86
C GLY A 16 17.42 12.31 28.80
N LYS A 17 16.78 13.37 28.32
CA LYS A 17 15.32 13.48 28.23
C LYS A 17 14.79 12.67 27.04
N ILE A 18 13.93 11.71 27.32
CA ILE A 18 13.26 10.89 26.30
C ILE A 18 11.84 11.43 26.07
N PRO A 19 11.44 11.72 24.82
CA PRO A 19 10.11 12.25 24.53
C PRO A 19 9.00 11.23 24.82
N VAL A 20 7.95 11.69 25.47
CA VAL A 20 6.69 10.96 25.70
C VAL A 20 5.72 11.27 24.56
N VAL A 21 5.12 10.24 24.00
CA VAL A 21 4.10 10.35 22.95
C VAL A 21 2.75 9.86 23.46
N PRO A 22 1.63 10.43 22.98
CA PRO A 22 0.31 9.97 23.36
C PRO A 22 0.04 8.58 22.79
N ASN A 23 -0.74 7.78 23.51
CA ASN A 23 -1.28 6.52 23.03
C ASN A 23 -2.47 6.76 22.07
N SER A 24 -3.31 7.78 22.30
CA SER A 24 -4.44 8.08 21.42
C SER A 24 -4.03 8.79 20.12
N LEU A 25 -4.78 8.52 19.05
CA LEU A 25 -4.64 9.24 17.78
C LEU A 25 -5.52 10.48 17.79
N ASN A 26 -4.94 11.64 17.51
CA ASN A 26 -5.71 12.88 17.41
C ASN A 26 -6.25 13.08 15.98
N PHE A 27 -7.06 14.13 15.79
CA PHE A 27 -7.62 14.44 14.48
C PHE A 27 -6.56 14.71 13.40
N GLN A 28 -5.41 15.31 13.77
CA GLN A 28 -4.31 15.54 12.83
C GLN A 28 -3.64 14.23 12.37
N ASP A 29 -3.54 13.23 13.25
CA ASP A 29 -3.05 11.89 12.91
C ASP A 29 -3.98 11.19 11.91
N LEU A 30 -5.29 11.33 12.12
CA LEU A 30 -6.31 10.78 11.22
C LEU A 30 -6.28 11.48 9.86
N LEU A 31 -6.21 12.82 9.84
CA LEU A 31 -6.06 13.60 8.61
C LEU A 31 -4.74 13.28 7.89
N GLY A 32 -3.64 13.13 8.61
CA GLY A 32 -2.35 12.72 8.07
C GLY A 32 -2.45 11.33 7.42
N THR A 33 -3.14 10.40 8.08
CA THR A 33 -3.40 9.06 7.54
C THR A 33 -4.18 9.12 6.24
N LEU A 34 -5.24 9.92 6.19
CA LEU A 34 -6.05 10.11 4.99
C LEU A 34 -5.21 10.72 3.85
N LYS A 35 -4.47 11.80 4.11
CA LYS A 35 -3.58 12.46 3.13
C LYS A 35 -2.62 11.47 2.50
N VAL A 36 -1.95 10.66 3.32
CA VAL A 36 -0.95 9.70 2.85
C VAL A 36 -1.56 8.55 2.05
N ARG A 37 -2.77 8.11 2.42
CA ARG A 37 -3.55 7.13 1.63
C ARG A 37 -4.00 7.70 0.28
N LEU A 38 -4.17 9.02 0.19
CA LEU A 38 -4.43 9.76 -1.05
C LEU A 38 -3.14 10.27 -1.73
N ASN A 39 -1.98 9.68 -1.41
CA ASN A 39 -0.67 10.02 -1.98
C ASN A 39 -0.16 11.46 -1.70
N VAL A 40 -0.77 12.20 -0.77
CA VAL A 40 -0.35 13.55 -0.39
C VAL A 40 0.71 13.48 0.70
N GLY A 41 1.92 13.97 0.42
CA GLY A 41 3.01 14.05 1.41
C GLY A 41 3.58 12.71 1.89
N ARG A 42 3.17 11.59 1.28
CA ARG A 42 3.52 10.21 1.67
C ARG A 42 5.02 9.98 1.86
N MET A 43 5.84 10.47 0.94
CA MET A 43 7.30 10.26 0.96
C MET A 43 8.01 10.98 2.11
N LYS A 44 7.32 11.89 2.81
CA LYS A 44 7.86 12.67 3.93
C LYS A 44 7.13 12.34 5.26
N TYR A 45 6.29 11.30 5.28
CA TYR A 45 5.47 10.96 6.45
C TYR A 45 6.20 10.05 7.42
N SER A 46 7.18 10.61 8.13
CA SER A 46 8.05 9.88 9.05
C SER A 46 8.21 10.57 10.41
N ILE A 47 8.58 9.78 11.40
CA ILE A 47 9.00 10.20 12.74
C ILE A 47 10.53 10.19 12.82
N GLU A 48 11.13 10.95 13.75
CA GLU A 48 12.58 10.92 13.96
C GLU A 48 13.01 9.56 14.57
N PRO A 49 14.03 8.89 14.04
CA PRO A 49 14.55 7.65 14.64
C PRO A 49 15.09 7.92 16.04
N GLY A 50 14.77 7.06 17.01
CA GLY A 50 15.15 7.29 18.41
C GLY A 50 14.36 6.44 19.38
N LEU A 51 14.47 6.78 20.66
CA LEU A 51 13.71 6.16 21.74
C LEU A 51 12.57 7.09 22.15
N TYR A 52 11.40 6.50 22.40
CA TYR A 52 10.18 7.19 22.82
C TYR A 52 9.55 6.46 23.98
N ALA A 53 8.81 7.17 24.82
CA ALA A 53 8.00 6.61 25.88
C ALA A 53 6.51 6.68 25.54
N VAL A 54 5.76 5.66 25.90
CA VAL A 54 4.29 5.72 26.03
C VAL A 54 3.94 5.48 27.49
N GLY A 55 3.14 6.38 28.05
CA GLY A 55 2.83 6.40 29.48
C GLY A 55 4.08 6.76 30.31
N GLN A 56 4.28 6.04 31.42
CA GLN A 56 5.43 6.23 32.32
C GLN A 56 6.23 4.93 32.45
N PRO A 57 6.99 4.53 31.40
CA PRO A 57 7.79 3.31 31.43
C PRO A 57 8.97 3.42 32.42
N GLY A 58 9.05 2.45 33.33
CA GLY A 58 10.22 2.25 34.17
C GLY A 58 11.28 1.36 33.52
N GLU A 59 12.32 1.00 34.29
CA GLU A 59 13.47 0.20 33.83
C GLU A 59 13.11 -1.25 33.47
N ASN A 60 11.95 -1.74 33.91
CA ASN A 60 11.44 -3.08 33.62
C ASN A 60 10.37 -3.10 32.52
N ALA A 61 10.02 -1.92 31.96
CA ALA A 61 9.00 -1.80 30.93
C ALA A 61 9.46 -2.44 29.61
N PRO A 62 8.55 -3.08 28.84
CA PRO A 62 8.91 -3.70 27.58
C PRO A 62 9.44 -2.68 26.57
N VAL A 63 10.42 -3.11 25.77
CA VAL A 63 10.97 -2.33 24.66
C VAL A 63 10.44 -2.88 23.34
N MET A 64 9.66 -2.08 22.62
CA MET A 64 9.05 -2.41 21.34
C MET A 64 9.80 -1.73 20.20
N VAL A 65 10.17 -2.49 19.18
CA VAL A 65 10.90 -1.98 18.02
C VAL A 65 9.93 -1.69 16.88
N THR A 66 10.06 -0.54 16.22
CA THR A 66 9.22 -0.20 15.06
C THR A 66 9.99 0.59 14.01
N ALA A 67 9.36 0.79 12.86
CA ALA A 67 9.89 1.57 11.75
C ALA A 67 9.51 3.06 11.89
N ASN A 68 10.32 3.97 11.35
CA ASN A 68 10.04 5.41 11.43
C ASN A 68 8.98 5.92 10.43
N TYR A 69 8.28 5.03 9.72
CA TYR A 69 7.09 5.42 8.96
C TYR A 69 5.95 5.74 9.94
N LYS A 70 5.44 6.98 9.89
CA LYS A 70 4.51 7.46 10.94
C LYS A 70 3.23 6.62 11.04
N LEU A 71 2.71 6.06 9.94
CA LEU A 71 1.57 5.12 10.03
C LEU A 71 1.90 3.83 10.78
N THR A 72 3.13 3.32 10.66
CA THR A 72 3.57 2.13 11.39
C THR A 72 3.78 2.45 12.87
N PHE A 73 4.32 3.63 13.16
CA PHE A 73 4.45 4.13 14.53
C PHE A 73 3.09 4.34 15.20
N ASP A 74 2.16 5.03 14.54
CA ASP A 74 0.80 5.28 15.01
C ASP A 74 0.02 3.98 15.22
N ALA A 75 0.19 3.00 14.33
CA ALA A 75 -0.43 1.68 14.46
C ALA A 75 0.06 0.90 15.69
N LEU A 76 1.28 1.17 16.16
CA LEU A 76 1.83 0.58 17.38
C LEU A 76 1.34 1.33 18.62
N ARG A 77 1.58 2.64 18.70
CA ARG A 77 1.32 3.41 19.94
C ARG A 77 -0.16 3.40 20.36
N LYS A 78 -1.08 3.32 19.40
CA LYS A 78 -2.52 3.25 19.68
C LYS A 78 -2.99 2.00 20.40
N GLU A 79 -2.17 0.95 20.37
CA GLU A 79 -2.47 -0.33 21.03
C GLU A 79 -1.81 -0.41 22.42
N LEU A 80 -1.17 0.66 22.88
CA LEU A 80 -0.43 0.73 24.15
C LEU A 80 -1.15 1.57 25.21
N GLU A 81 -2.48 1.71 25.10
CA GLU A 81 -3.27 2.54 26.02
C GLU A 81 -3.04 2.16 27.49
N ASN A 82 -3.05 0.86 27.77
CA ASN A 82 -2.88 0.29 29.11
C ASN A 82 -1.48 -0.31 29.31
N THR A 83 -0.47 0.15 28.57
CA THR A 83 0.88 -0.42 28.63
C THR A 83 1.94 0.66 28.61
N ASN A 84 2.61 0.84 29.75
CA ASN A 84 3.82 1.65 29.83
C ASN A 84 4.95 0.94 29.08
N ALA A 85 5.46 1.54 28.02
CA ALA A 85 6.46 0.91 27.16
C ALA A 85 7.45 1.89 26.57
N TRP A 86 8.65 1.39 26.28
CA TRP A 86 9.64 2.07 25.46
C TRP A 86 9.46 1.67 23.99
N ILE A 87 9.43 2.65 23.08
CA ILE A 87 9.37 2.41 21.63
C ILE A 87 10.71 2.82 21.01
N LEU A 88 11.45 1.83 20.49
CA LEU A 88 12.69 2.03 19.74
C LEU A 88 12.36 2.13 18.24
N VAL A 89 12.45 3.34 17.69
CA VAL A 89 12.14 3.65 16.30
C VAL A 89 13.41 3.58 15.45
N LEU A 90 13.42 2.67 14.47
CA LEU A 90 14.54 2.49 13.53
C LEU A 90 14.44 3.44 12.33
N ASP A 91 15.59 3.88 11.80
CA ASP A 91 15.61 4.67 10.58
C ASP A 91 15.36 3.81 9.33
N THR A 92 14.10 3.71 8.94
CA THR A 92 13.68 2.97 7.76
C THR A 92 13.43 3.87 6.55
N LYS A 93 13.86 5.14 6.60
CA LYS A 93 13.61 6.14 5.55
C LYS A 93 12.12 6.36 5.26
N GLY A 94 11.28 6.29 6.29
CA GLY A 94 9.83 6.45 6.16
C GLY A 94 9.14 5.28 5.48
N ILE A 95 9.71 4.07 5.57
CA ILE A 95 9.14 2.84 5.01
C ILE A 95 8.63 1.94 6.14
N ASN A 96 7.47 1.30 5.95
CA ASN A 96 6.91 0.36 6.93
C ASN A 96 7.85 -0.83 7.24
N VAL A 97 7.59 -1.55 8.33
CA VAL A 97 8.43 -2.67 8.80
C VAL A 97 8.69 -3.72 7.74
N TRP A 98 7.65 -4.26 7.09
CA TRP A 98 7.80 -5.39 6.16
C TRP A 98 8.62 -5.01 4.93
N CYS A 99 8.28 -3.90 4.28
CA CYS A 99 9.00 -3.41 3.11
C CYS A 99 10.44 -3.00 3.46
N ALA A 100 10.64 -2.37 4.62
CA ALA A 100 11.97 -1.96 5.07
C ALA A 100 12.85 -3.15 5.45
N ALA A 101 12.27 -4.23 6.00
CA ALA A 101 13.00 -5.44 6.35
C ALA A 101 13.48 -6.17 5.09
N GLY A 102 12.60 -6.31 4.08
CA GLY A 102 12.98 -6.88 2.79
C GLY A 102 14.04 -6.06 2.04
N LYS A 103 14.08 -4.74 2.23
CA LYS A 103 15.11 -3.83 1.68
C LYS A 103 16.37 -3.72 2.56
N GLY A 104 16.34 -4.23 3.79
CA GLY A 104 17.46 -4.21 4.74
C GLY A 104 17.60 -2.95 5.60
N THR A 105 16.73 -1.93 5.46
CA THR A 105 16.77 -0.72 6.30
C THR A 105 16.15 -0.96 7.68
N PHE A 106 15.12 -1.81 7.78
CA PHE A 106 14.73 -2.42 9.05
C PHE A 106 15.56 -3.69 9.26
N GLY A 107 16.82 -3.50 9.66
CA GLY A 107 17.81 -4.58 9.66
C GLY A 107 18.66 -4.66 10.92
N THR A 108 19.36 -5.78 11.06
CA THR A 108 20.27 -6.07 12.19
C THR A 108 21.23 -4.90 12.50
N LYS A 109 21.86 -4.33 11.47
CA LYS A 109 22.84 -3.24 11.62
C LYS A 109 22.19 -1.99 12.20
N GLU A 110 21.04 -1.60 11.66
CA GLU A 110 20.30 -0.42 12.12
C GLU A 110 19.77 -0.60 13.53
N LEU A 111 19.21 -1.78 13.85
CA LEU A 111 18.74 -2.09 15.20
C LEU A 111 19.87 -1.99 16.23
N VAL A 112 21.02 -2.61 15.98
CA VAL A 112 22.19 -2.52 16.86
C VAL A 112 22.69 -1.08 17.00
N LYS A 113 22.73 -0.33 15.89
CA LYS A 113 23.12 1.09 15.89
C LYS A 113 22.18 1.90 16.79
N ARG A 114 20.86 1.74 16.65
CA ARG A 114 19.87 2.45 17.46
C ARG A 114 20.00 2.11 18.95
N ILE A 115 20.18 0.83 19.31
CA ILE A 115 20.40 0.42 20.71
C ILE A 115 21.57 1.18 21.34
N LYS A 116 22.69 1.29 20.61
CA LYS A 116 23.90 1.98 21.09
C LYS A 116 23.71 3.49 21.19
N GLU A 117 23.11 4.11 20.17
CA GLU A 117 22.92 5.56 20.14
C GLU A 117 21.92 6.04 21.19
N THR A 118 20.86 5.27 21.47
CA THR A 118 19.92 5.62 22.54
C THR A 118 20.43 5.25 23.93
N GLY A 119 21.51 4.46 24.02
CA GLY A 119 22.04 3.98 25.30
C GLY A 119 21.04 3.13 26.07
N LEU A 120 20.23 2.35 25.35
CA LEU A 120 19.12 1.58 25.90
C LEU A 120 19.54 0.62 27.04
N ASP A 121 20.78 0.14 26.99
CA ASP A 121 21.40 -0.71 28.02
C ASP A 121 21.44 -0.07 29.42
N LYS A 122 21.38 1.27 29.49
CA LYS A 122 21.35 2.05 30.74
C LYS A 122 19.96 2.55 31.12
N ILE A 123 18.97 2.33 30.26
CA ILE A 123 17.57 2.78 30.48
C ILE A 123 16.71 1.61 30.98
N VAL A 124 17.02 0.38 30.56
CA VAL A 124 16.32 -0.82 31.00
C VAL A 124 17.24 -1.84 31.67
N ASN A 125 16.73 -2.52 32.70
CA ASN A 125 17.45 -3.53 33.47
C ASN A 125 17.48 -4.90 32.80
N HIS A 126 16.64 -5.10 31.77
CA HIS A 126 16.60 -6.33 31.00
C HIS A 126 17.32 -6.18 29.64
N ARG A 127 17.45 -7.30 28.93
CA ARG A 127 18.06 -7.37 27.58
C ARG A 127 17.12 -8.06 26.61
N LYS A 128 15.88 -7.58 26.52
CA LYS A 128 14.81 -8.14 25.67
C LYS A 128 14.25 -7.06 24.76
N LEU A 129 14.07 -7.35 23.48
CA LEU A 129 13.47 -6.45 22.49
C LEU A 129 12.31 -7.18 21.82
N LEU A 130 11.13 -6.57 21.85
CA LEU A 130 9.98 -7.03 21.10
C LEU A 130 10.07 -6.48 19.67
N VAL A 131 10.34 -7.36 18.70
CA VAL A 131 10.47 -7.00 17.27
C VAL A 131 9.25 -7.53 16.52
N PRO A 132 8.65 -6.77 15.58
CA PRO A 132 7.50 -7.23 14.81
C PRO A 132 7.87 -8.45 13.97
N GLN A 133 6.95 -9.40 13.84
CA GLN A 133 7.21 -10.68 13.15
C GLN A 133 7.65 -10.48 11.69
N LEU A 134 7.04 -9.54 10.98
CA LEU A 134 7.37 -9.24 9.57
C LEU A 134 8.75 -8.56 9.41
N GLY A 135 9.42 -8.21 10.51
CA GLY A 135 10.81 -7.74 10.52
C GLY A 135 11.86 -8.86 10.45
N ALA A 136 11.46 -10.12 10.63
CA ALA A 136 12.38 -11.26 10.75
C ALA A 136 13.28 -11.49 9.52
N VAL A 137 12.84 -11.06 8.33
CA VAL A 137 13.63 -11.17 7.10
C VAL A 137 14.84 -10.21 7.07
N GLY A 138 14.82 -9.13 7.84
CA GLY A 138 15.92 -8.15 7.94
C GLY A 138 16.73 -8.24 9.24
N VAL A 139 16.13 -8.77 10.31
CA VAL A 139 16.74 -8.83 11.65
C VAL A 139 17.20 -10.25 11.98
N SER A 140 18.49 -10.43 12.22
CA SER A 140 19.06 -11.69 12.69
C SER A 140 19.19 -11.66 14.21
N ALA A 141 18.27 -12.33 14.91
CA ALA A 141 18.21 -12.35 16.37
C ALA A 141 19.54 -12.77 17.03
N HIS A 142 20.22 -13.77 16.47
CA HIS A 142 21.51 -14.24 16.96
C HIS A 142 22.60 -13.16 16.82
N LYS A 143 22.67 -12.48 15.68
CA LYS A 143 23.64 -11.38 15.47
C LYS A 143 23.35 -10.19 16.38
N VAL A 144 22.08 -9.84 16.60
CA VAL A 144 21.72 -8.78 17.56
C VAL A 144 22.22 -9.16 18.96
N LYS A 145 21.90 -10.37 19.44
CA LYS A 145 22.34 -10.84 20.77
C LYS A 145 23.86 -10.79 20.92
N ASN A 146 24.61 -11.26 19.92
CA ASN A 146 26.07 -11.30 20.00
C ASN A 146 26.72 -9.92 20.00
N ILE A 147 26.11 -8.92 19.34
CA ILE A 147 26.71 -7.58 19.20
C ILE A 147 26.24 -6.62 20.28
N SER A 148 24.97 -6.67 20.69
CA SER A 148 24.37 -5.73 21.66
C SER A 148 24.04 -6.35 23.01
N GLY A 149 24.08 -7.68 23.14
CA GLY A 149 23.60 -8.39 24.33
C GLY A 149 22.08 -8.51 24.42
N PHE A 150 21.31 -7.80 23.58
CA PHE A 150 19.85 -7.85 23.60
C PHE A 150 19.32 -9.09 22.85
N LYS A 151 18.44 -9.84 23.51
CA LYS A 151 17.67 -10.92 22.92
C LYS A 151 16.46 -10.36 22.19
N VAL A 152 16.36 -10.64 20.89
CA VAL A 152 15.17 -10.38 20.09
C VAL A 152 14.10 -11.43 20.38
N ILE A 153 12.89 -10.96 20.65
CA ILE A 153 11.66 -11.75 20.78
C ILE A 153 10.72 -11.27 19.67
N TYR A 154 10.28 -12.17 18.81
CA TYR A 154 9.35 -11.82 17.75
C TYR A 154 7.92 -11.79 18.29
N GLY A 155 7.32 -10.60 18.22
CA GLY A 155 5.93 -10.37 18.60
C GLY A 155 4.93 -10.85 17.55
N PRO A 156 3.66 -10.50 17.71
CA PRO A 156 2.61 -10.80 16.74
C PRO A 156 2.78 -10.03 15.43
N ILE A 157 2.01 -10.41 14.40
CA ILE A 157 1.95 -9.68 13.13
C ILE A 157 1.24 -8.34 13.29
N ARG A 158 0.14 -8.30 14.06
CA ARG A 158 -0.66 -7.08 14.24
C ARG A 158 -0.38 -6.49 15.61
N ALA A 159 -0.25 -5.17 15.66
CA ALA A 159 0.02 -4.45 16.90
C ALA A 159 -1.11 -4.61 17.94
N LYS A 160 -2.37 -4.75 17.50
CA LYS A 160 -3.53 -4.97 18.37
C LYS A 160 -3.43 -6.22 19.25
N ASP A 161 -2.61 -7.19 18.84
CA ASP A 161 -2.44 -8.44 19.56
C ASP A 161 -1.32 -8.34 20.62
N ILE A 162 -0.60 -7.21 20.68
CA ILE A 162 0.53 -7.00 21.60
C ILE A 162 0.11 -7.10 23.08
N PRO A 163 -1.00 -6.48 23.54
CA PRO A 163 -1.39 -6.58 24.94
C PRO A 163 -1.60 -8.03 25.39
N GLU A 164 -2.36 -8.81 24.60
CA GLU A 164 -2.61 -10.22 24.89
C GLU A 164 -1.33 -11.06 24.78
N TYR A 165 -0.48 -10.76 23.80
CA TYR A 165 0.82 -11.42 23.65
C TYR A 165 1.74 -11.21 24.87
N ILE A 166 1.69 -10.04 25.50
CA ILE A 166 2.43 -9.75 26.73
C ILE A 166 1.80 -10.49 27.92
N HIS A 167 0.48 -10.46 28.05
CA HIS A 167 -0.26 -11.17 29.12
C HIS A 167 -0.03 -12.69 29.07
N SER A 168 0.09 -13.27 27.86
CA SER A 168 0.38 -14.70 27.68
C SER A 168 1.84 -15.09 27.97
N GLY A 169 2.66 -14.15 28.44
CA GLY A 169 4.07 -14.37 28.73
C GLY A 169 4.91 -14.50 27.46
N TYR A 170 4.62 -13.70 26.44
CA TYR A 170 5.32 -13.67 25.14
C TYR A 170 5.13 -14.96 24.31
N LYS A 171 3.99 -15.64 24.47
CA LYS A 171 3.61 -16.82 23.70
C LYS A 171 2.57 -16.44 22.65
N ALA A 172 2.98 -16.43 21.38
CA ALA A 172 2.08 -16.11 20.27
C ALA A 172 1.21 -17.30 19.94
N SER A 173 -0.11 -17.09 19.85
CA SER A 173 -1.04 -18.06 19.26
C SER A 173 -0.82 -18.17 17.75
N ASP A 174 -1.37 -19.22 17.13
CA ASP A 174 -1.29 -19.37 15.67
C ASP A 174 -2.02 -18.25 14.93
N GLU A 175 -3.07 -17.69 15.52
CA GLU A 175 -3.81 -16.55 14.95
C GLU A 175 -2.95 -15.28 14.88
N MET A 176 -2.18 -15.01 15.94
CA MET A 176 -1.25 -13.86 15.99
C MET A 176 -0.15 -13.94 14.92
N ARG A 177 0.13 -15.14 14.41
CA ARG A 177 1.14 -15.41 13.38
C ARG A 177 0.57 -15.50 11.96
N ALA A 178 -0.75 -15.41 11.80
CA ALA A 178 -1.40 -15.59 10.50
C ALA A 178 -1.80 -14.25 9.87
N VAL A 179 -1.41 -14.03 8.61
CA VAL A 179 -2.02 -12.97 7.77
C VAL A 179 -3.21 -13.57 7.03
N ARG A 180 -4.42 -13.08 7.31
CA ARG A 180 -5.65 -13.62 6.71
C ARG A 180 -5.94 -13.08 5.30
N PHE A 181 -5.38 -11.92 4.92
CA PHE A 181 -5.64 -11.26 3.63
C PHE A 181 -7.13 -11.27 3.27
N ASN A 182 -7.96 -10.79 4.20
CA ASN A 182 -9.41 -10.68 3.96
C ASN A 182 -9.70 -9.57 2.91
N THR A 183 -10.97 -9.40 2.55
CA THR A 183 -11.39 -8.39 1.56
C THR A 183 -10.89 -6.99 1.92
N TRP A 184 -10.94 -6.63 3.20
CA TRP A 184 -10.47 -5.33 3.68
C TRP A 184 -8.96 -5.14 3.54
N ASP A 185 -8.16 -6.15 3.90
CA ASP A 185 -6.70 -6.12 3.74
C ASP A 185 -6.29 -5.88 2.27
N ARG A 186 -7.09 -6.38 1.31
CA ARG A 186 -6.85 -6.22 -0.14
C ARG A 186 -7.26 -4.84 -0.64
N LEU A 187 -8.37 -4.30 -0.14
CA LEU A 187 -8.88 -2.98 -0.52
C LEU A 187 -8.12 -1.82 0.13
N VAL A 188 -7.37 -2.07 1.20
CA VAL A 188 -6.60 -1.04 1.91
C VAL A 188 -5.64 -0.28 0.98
N LEU A 189 -5.14 -0.91 -0.08
CA LEU A 189 -4.25 -0.29 -1.07
C LEU A 189 -5.01 0.43 -2.20
N THR A 190 -6.27 0.12 -2.44
CA THR A 190 -7.08 0.67 -3.55
C THR A 190 -7.08 2.20 -3.61
N PRO A 191 -7.27 2.97 -2.51
CA PRO A 191 -7.28 4.43 -2.60
C PRO A 191 -5.97 5.02 -3.14
N LEU A 192 -4.84 4.42 -2.78
CA LEU A 192 -3.53 4.88 -3.23
C LEU A 192 -3.36 4.63 -4.73
N GLU A 193 -3.61 3.38 -5.14
CA GLU A 193 -3.48 2.96 -6.54
C GLU A 193 -4.46 3.73 -7.43
N PHE A 194 -5.64 4.02 -6.91
CA PHE A 194 -6.64 4.86 -7.56
C PHE A 194 -6.14 6.31 -7.75
N VAL A 195 -5.58 6.96 -6.73
CA VAL A 195 -5.10 8.34 -6.91
C VAL A 195 -3.87 8.39 -7.83
N GLN A 196 -2.96 7.43 -7.71
CA GLN A 196 -1.73 7.40 -8.50
C GLN A 196 -1.97 7.09 -9.97
N GLY A 197 -2.91 6.19 -10.28
CA GLY A 197 -3.28 5.84 -11.65
C GLY A 197 -4.18 6.88 -12.31
N PHE A 198 -5.06 7.55 -11.53
CA PHE A 198 -6.07 8.46 -12.06
C PHE A 198 -5.46 9.59 -12.89
N LYS A 199 -4.30 10.14 -12.52
CA LYS A 199 -3.64 11.18 -13.31
C LYS A 199 -3.34 10.75 -14.76
N TYR A 200 -2.99 9.48 -14.98
CA TYR A 200 -2.70 8.97 -16.32
C TYR A 200 -3.98 8.69 -17.10
N VAL A 201 -4.98 8.10 -16.44
CA VAL A 201 -6.29 7.86 -17.05
C VAL A 201 -7.01 9.17 -17.36
N PHE A 202 -6.85 10.19 -16.52
CA PHE A 202 -7.40 11.52 -16.76
C PHE A 202 -6.85 12.14 -18.05
N ILE A 203 -5.53 12.03 -18.28
CA ILE A 203 -4.92 12.46 -19.54
C ILE A 203 -5.52 11.68 -20.72
N LEU A 204 -5.65 10.35 -20.61
CA LEU A 204 -6.29 9.54 -21.66
C LEU A 204 -7.74 9.96 -21.90
N MET A 205 -8.52 10.21 -20.85
CA MET A 205 -9.90 10.67 -20.97
C MET A 205 -10.00 12.00 -21.71
N VAL A 206 -9.14 12.97 -21.39
CA VAL A 206 -9.08 14.26 -22.10
C VAL A 206 -8.70 14.07 -23.57
N VAL A 207 -7.69 13.25 -23.85
CA VAL A 207 -7.24 12.96 -25.23
C VAL A 207 -8.36 12.31 -26.04
N PHE A 208 -8.97 11.24 -25.53
CA PHE A 208 -10.06 10.56 -26.24
C PHE A 208 -11.32 11.44 -26.36
N PHE A 209 -11.59 12.28 -25.36
CA PHE A 209 -12.69 13.24 -25.42
C PHE A 209 -12.47 14.25 -26.56
N VAL A 210 -11.30 14.88 -26.63
CA VAL A 210 -10.97 15.85 -27.68
C VAL A 210 -10.95 15.18 -29.07
N LEU A 211 -10.30 14.02 -29.20
CA LEU A 211 -10.24 13.27 -30.47
C LEU A 211 -11.61 12.76 -30.93
N SER A 212 -12.60 12.68 -30.03
CA SER A 212 -13.96 12.29 -30.40
C SER A 212 -14.68 13.30 -31.29
N GLY A 213 -14.20 14.55 -31.37
CA GLY A 213 -14.73 15.53 -32.31
C GLY A 213 -14.25 15.37 -33.75
N LEU A 214 -13.20 14.58 -34.00
CA LEU A 214 -12.66 14.39 -35.34
C LEU A 214 -13.58 13.52 -36.19
N ASN A 215 -13.82 13.96 -37.43
CA ASN A 215 -14.51 13.20 -38.45
C ASN A 215 -13.89 13.47 -39.85
N SER A 216 -14.38 12.80 -40.88
CA SER A 216 -13.92 12.99 -42.27
C SER A 216 -14.17 14.40 -42.83
N SER A 217 -15.10 15.17 -42.26
CA SER A 217 -15.43 16.54 -42.67
C SER A 217 -14.78 17.64 -41.83
N GLY A 218 -13.92 17.28 -40.86
CA GLY A 218 -13.24 18.22 -39.96
C GLY A 218 -13.49 17.93 -38.47
N TYR A 219 -13.77 18.98 -37.69
CA TYR A 219 -13.97 18.88 -36.25
C TYR A 219 -15.39 19.31 -35.85
N SER A 220 -16.09 18.46 -35.09
CA SER A 220 -17.45 18.72 -34.61
C SER A 220 -17.50 18.72 -33.08
N ILE A 221 -17.88 19.86 -32.51
CA ILE A 221 -18.06 20.02 -31.05
C ILE A 221 -19.20 19.13 -30.54
N ASN A 222 -20.29 19.01 -31.29
CA ASN A 222 -21.42 18.15 -30.90
C ASN A 222 -21.01 16.68 -30.83
N MET A 223 -20.17 16.23 -31.76
CA MET A 223 -19.63 14.86 -31.75
C MET A 223 -18.64 14.66 -30.61
N MET A 224 -17.78 15.64 -30.34
CA MET A 224 -16.88 15.64 -29.18
C MET A 224 -17.67 15.44 -27.88
N LEU A 225 -18.77 16.18 -27.67
CA LEU A 225 -19.58 16.06 -26.47
C LEU A 225 -20.29 14.69 -26.37
N ASN A 226 -20.92 14.23 -27.46
CA ASN A 226 -21.74 13.02 -27.46
C ASN A 226 -20.93 11.72 -27.47
N THR A 227 -19.86 11.65 -28.24
CA THR A 227 -18.98 10.46 -28.32
C THR A 227 -17.87 10.52 -27.28
N GLY A 228 -17.42 11.73 -26.92
CA GLY A 228 -16.42 11.91 -25.87
C GLY A 228 -16.93 11.49 -24.49
N LYS A 229 -18.21 11.74 -24.15
CA LYS A 229 -18.78 11.25 -22.89
C LYS A 229 -18.73 9.72 -22.78
N LEU A 230 -18.96 9.00 -23.89
CA LEU A 230 -18.88 7.53 -23.93
C LEU A 230 -17.43 7.08 -23.73
N SER A 231 -16.48 7.79 -24.34
CA SER A 231 -15.06 7.52 -24.13
C SER A 231 -14.64 7.65 -22.67
N ILE A 232 -15.13 8.69 -21.98
CA ILE A 232 -14.89 8.89 -20.54
C ILE A 232 -15.47 7.74 -19.73
N ILE A 233 -16.72 7.34 -19.99
CA ILE A 233 -17.38 6.23 -19.27
C ILE A 233 -16.61 4.93 -19.49
N ALA A 234 -16.19 4.64 -20.73
CA ALA A 234 -15.47 3.42 -21.06
C ALA A 234 -14.11 3.34 -20.35
N LEU A 235 -13.32 4.42 -20.42
CA LEU A 235 -12.01 4.50 -19.77
C LEU A 235 -12.12 4.45 -18.24
N MET A 236 -13.12 5.13 -17.66
CA MET A 236 -13.36 5.09 -16.23
C MET A 236 -13.79 3.70 -15.75
N THR A 237 -14.63 3.01 -16.53
CA THR A 237 -15.06 1.64 -16.22
C THR A 237 -13.89 0.67 -16.25
N ALA A 238 -13.02 0.77 -17.27
CA ALA A 238 -11.77 -0.01 -17.33
C ALA A 238 -10.83 0.27 -16.16
N TYR A 239 -10.76 1.53 -15.74
CA TYR A 239 -9.93 1.93 -14.62
C TYR A 239 -10.44 1.37 -13.28
N ILE A 240 -11.74 1.48 -13.02
CA ILE A 240 -12.40 0.93 -11.84
C ILE A 240 -12.30 -0.61 -11.81
N ALA A 241 -12.41 -1.26 -12.98
CA ALA A 241 -12.23 -2.71 -13.10
C ALA A 241 -10.86 -3.17 -12.59
N GLY A 242 -9.77 -2.52 -13.04
CA GLY A 242 -8.41 -2.87 -12.62
C GLY A 242 -8.08 -2.47 -11.19
N THR A 243 -8.58 -1.33 -10.71
CA THR A 243 -8.17 -0.75 -9.42
C THR A 243 -9.07 -1.10 -8.22
N ILE A 244 -10.35 -1.35 -8.45
CA ILE A 244 -11.33 -1.61 -7.39
C ILE A 244 -11.87 -3.03 -7.47
N PHE A 245 -12.42 -3.43 -8.62
CA PHE A 245 -13.04 -4.74 -8.74
C PHE A 245 -12.04 -5.89 -8.72
N THR A 246 -10.86 -5.71 -9.34
CA THR A 246 -9.83 -6.76 -9.33
C THR A 246 -9.37 -7.14 -7.92
N PRO A 247 -8.92 -6.20 -7.04
CA PRO A 247 -8.54 -6.57 -5.67
C PRO A 247 -9.71 -7.12 -4.85
N LEU A 248 -10.93 -6.61 -5.07
CA LEU A 248 -12.15 -7.13 -4.43
C LEU A 248 -12.40 -8.60 -4.80
N LEU A 249 -12.21 -8.93 -6.08
CA LEU A 249 -12.53 -10.24 -6.63
C LEU A 249 -11.39 -11.27 -6.53
N LEU A 250 -10.25 -10.89 -5.94
CA LEU A 250 -9.08 -11.76 -5.79
C LEU A 250 -9.35 -13.16 -5.21
N PRO A 251 -10.26 -13.38 -4.24
CA PRO A 251 -10.48 -14.72 -3.68
C PRO A 251 -11.02 -15.73 -4.70
N TRP A 252 -11.73 -15.26 -5.73
CA TRP A 252 -12.39 -16.11 -6.71
C TRP A 252 -11.52 -16.44 -7.93
N PHE A 253 -10.34 -15.81 -8.06
CA PHE A 253 -9.43 -16.08 -9.16
C PHE A 253 -8.45 -17.21 -8.84
N THR A 254 -8.37 -18.17 -9.76
CA THR A 254 -7.47 -19.33 -9.67
C THR A 254 -6.08 -19.08 -10.27
N THR A 255 -5.95 -18.11 -11.18
CA THR A 255 -4.67 -17.79 -11.83
C THR A 255 -3.75 -16.97 -10.92
N PRO A 256 -2.42 -17.20 -10.91
CA PRO A 256 -1.49 -16.34 -10.19
C PRO A 256 -1.28 -14.98 -10.87
N ALA A 257 -1.42 -14.89 -12.20
CA ALA A 257 -1.13 -13.69 -12.98
C ALA A 257 -2.19 -12.60 -12.78
N PHE A 258 -1.76 -11.40 -12.36
CA PHE A 258 -2.67 -10.27 -12.12
C PHE A 258 -3.17 -9.62 -13.41
N ALA A 259 -2.36 -9.61 -14.46
CA ALA A 259 -2.76 -9.18 -15.80
C ALA A 259 -3.98 -9.97 -16.30
N ALA A 260 -3.97 -11.29 -16.10
CA ALA A 260 -5.09 -12.15 -16.48
C ALA A 260 -6.34 -11.85 -15.65
N LYS A 261 -6.20 -11.58 -14.35
CA LYS A 261 -7.34 -11.20 -13.49
C LYS A 261 -7.98 -9.91 -13.94
N GLY A 262 -7.20 -8.87 -14.19
CA GLY A 262 -7.73 -7.59 -14.68
C GLY A 262 -8.46 -7.75 -16.01
N PHE A 263 -7.97 -8.63 -16.90
CA PHE A 263 -8.67 -9.01 -18.12
C PHE A 263 -10.00 -9.71 -17.81
N TYR A 264 -10.00 -10.76 -16.97
CA TYR A 264 -11.20 -11.52 -16.62
C TYR A 264 -12.26 -10.70 -15.89
N VAL A 265 -11.87 -9.69 -15.10
CA VAL A 265 -12.82 -8.74 -14.48
C VAL A 265 -13.43 -7.82 -15.53
N MET A 266 -12.62 -7.37 -16.50
CA MET A 266 -13.08 -6.41 -17.50
C MET A 266 -14.07 -7.02 -18.50
N VAL A 267 -13.90 -8.28 -18.91
CA VAL A 267 -14.79 -8.93 -19.88
C VAL A 267 -16.28 -8.88 -19.49
N PRO A 268 -16.72 -9.32 -18.29
CA PRO A 268 -18.11 -9.22 -17.89
C PRO A 268 -18.56 -7.76 -17.67
N LEU A 269 -17.70 -6.90 -17.10
CA LEU A 269 -18.03 -5.48 -16.94
C LEU A 269 -18.22 -4.77 -18.28
N TYR A 270 -17.48 -5.17 -19.30
CA TYR A 270 -17.62 -4.69 -20.66
C TYR A 270 -19.02 -5.04 -21.18
N ILE A 271 -19.45 -6.31 -21.06
CA ILE A 271 -20.80 -6.73 -21.49
C ILE A 271 -21.90 -5.98 -20.71
N ILE A 272 -21.76 -5.88 -19.39
CA ILE A 272 -22.71 -5.16 -18.51
C ILE A 272 -22.80 -3.67 -18.90
N MET A 273 -21.69 -3.03 -19.25
CA MET A 273 -21.68 -1.63 -19.68
C MET A 273 -22.60 -1.38 -20.89
N TYR A 274 -22.61 -2.29 -21.88
CA TYR A 274 -23.52 -2.19 -23.04
C TYR A 274 -24.99 -2.41 -22.69
N GLN A 275 -25.28 -3.10 -21.59
CA GLN A 275 -26.65 -3.29 -21.11
C GLN A 275 -27.15 -2.08 -20.31
N ILE A 276 -26.28 -1.46 -19.53
CA ILE A 276 -26.61 -0.32 -18.65
C ILE A 276 -26.71 0.99 -19.43
N PHE A 277 -25.86 1.20 -20.43
CA PHE A 277 -25.79 2.46 -21.18
C PHE A 277 -26.29 2.27 -22.63
N PRO A 278 -27.55 2.64 -22.93
CA PRO A 278 -28.15 2.43 -24.26
C PRO A 278 -27.37 3.11 -25.39
N GLU A 279 -26.67 4.22 -25.12
CA GLU A 279 -25.85 4.90 -26.13
C GLU A 279 -24.68 4.06 -26.63
N PHE A 280 -24.25 3.04 -25.88
CA PHE A 280 -23.24 2.09 -26.36
C PHE A 280 -23.84 0.99 -27.24
N GLN A 281 -25.16 0.78 -27.24
CA GLN A 281 -25.77 -0.23 -28.10
C GLN A 281 -25.77 0.21 -29.57
N THR A 282 -25.89 1.52 -29.80
CA THR A 282 -26.00 2.15 -31.12
C THR A 282 -24.67 2.33 -31.84
N ILE A 283 -23.52 2.14 -31.15
CA ILE A 283 -22.21 2.23 -31.80
C ILE A 283 -21.93 1.01 -32.70
N SER A 284 -21.11 1.23 -33.74
CA SER A 284 -20.80 0.21 -34.75
C SER A 284 -20.04 -0.98 -34.16
N LEU A 285 -20.08 -2.12 -34.85
CA LEU A 285 -19.37 -3.32 -34.40
C LEU A 285 -17.84 -3.09 -34.32
N VAL A 286 -17.28 -2.32 -35.25
CA VAL A 286 -15.86 -1.93 -35.24
C VAL A 286 -15.53 -1.09 -34.01
N GLU A 287 -16.42 -0.16 -33.64
CA GLU A 287 -16.26 0.67 -32.43
C GLU A 287 -16.35 -0.16 -31.15
N LYS A 288 -17.23 -1.16 -31.11
CA LYS A 288 -17.31 -2.12 -30.00
C LYS A 288 -15.99 -2.87 -29.84
N PHE A 289 -15.48 -3.49 -30.92
CA PHE A 289 -14.20 -4.19 -30.85
C PHE A 289 -13.03 -3.29 -30.43
N SER A 290 -12.99 -2.04 -30.92
CA SER A 290 -11.94 -1.10 -30.50
C SER A 290 -12.00 -0.82 -29.00
N TRP A 291 -13.18 -0.58 -28.43
CA TRP A 291 -13.31 -0.40 -26.99
C TRP A 291 -12.95 -1.64 -26.19
N PHE A 292 -13.25 -2.85 -26.68
CA PHE A 292 -12.79 -4.09 -26.05
C PHE A 292 -11.25 -4.14 -25.97
N PHE A 293 -10.57 -3.84 -27.09
CA PHE A 293 -9.11 -3.83 -27.18
C PHE A 293 -8.45 -2.67 -26.41
N ILE A 294 -9.18 -1.61 -26.07
CA ILE A 294 -8.69 -0.50 -25.22
C ILE A 294 -8.92 -0.79 -23.73
N MET A 295 -10.13 -1.20 -23.35
CA MET A 295 -10.55 -1.34 -21.95
C MET A 295 -9.86 -2.53 -21.27
N THR A 296 -9.78 -3.67 -21.96
CA THR A 296 -9.18 -4.89 -21.40
C THR A 296 -7.71 -4.74 -21.01
N PRO A 297 -6.80 -4.16 -21.83
CA PRO A 297 -5.42 -3.96 -21.41
C PRO A 297 -5.27 -2.89 -20.32
N ILE A 298 -6.14 -1.86 -20.27
CA ILE A 298 -6.12 -0.86 -19.20
C ILE A 298 -6.41 -1.53 -17.84
N SER A 299 -7.52 -2.28 -17.75
CA SER A 299 -7.86 -3.03 -16.53
C SER A 299 -6.76 -4.04 -16.17
N SER A 300 -6.26 -4.79 -17.16
CA SER A 300 -5.17 -5.74 -17.03
C SER A 300 -3.90 -5.10 -16.46
N PHE A 301 -3.51 -3.94 -16.97
CA PHE A 301 -2.32 -3.22 -16.52
C PHE A 301 -2.46 -2.73 -15.07
N PHE A 302 -3.58 -2.10 -14.73
CA PHE A 302 -3.80 -1.60 -13.36
C PHE A 302 -3.93 -2.71 -12.32
N ALA A 303 -4.45 -3.87 -12.70
CA ALA A 303 -4.49 -5.04 -11.82
C ALA A 303 -3.09 -5.47 -11.37
N MET A 304 -2.05 -5.29 -12.19
CA MET A 304 -0.68 -5.72 -11.88
C MET A 304 -0.06 -4.96 -10.69
N ASN A 305 -0.61 -3.81 -10.31
CA ASN A 305 -0.18 -3.08 -9.12
C ASN A 305 -0.56 -3.80 -7.80
N PHE A 306 -1.50 -4.73 -7.83
CA PHE A 306 -2.00 -5.43 -6.64
C PHE A 306 -1.28 -6.75 -6.35
N THR A 307 -0.14 -7.03 -7.00
CA THR A 307 0.66 -8.24 -6.74
C THR A 307 1.01 -8.38 -5.25
N GLY A 308 1.36 -7.27 -4.58
CA GLY A 308 1.62 -7.22 -3.13
C GLY A 308 0.41 -7.43 -2.21
N ALA A 309 -0.82 -7.54 -2.76
CA ALA A 309 -2.04 -7.86 -2.01
C ALA A 309 -2.30 -9.38 -1.91
N SER A 310 -1.33 -10.21 -2.31
CA SER A 310 -1.43 -11.67 -2.29
C SER A 310 -0.16 -12.33 -1.74
N THR A 311 -0.27 -13.59 -1.34
CA THR A 311 0.83 -14.38 -0.74
C THR A 311 1.56 -15.29 -1.72
N TYR A 312 1.02 -15.50 -2.92
CA TYR A 312 1.54 -16.48 -3.89
C TYR A 312 2.39 -15.85 -5.00
N THR A 313 2.49 -14.52 -5.07
CA THR A 313 3.35 -13.84 -6.06
C THR A 313 4.77 -13.69 -5.54
N SER A 314 5.75 -13.99 -6.39
CA SER A 314 7.17 -13.75 -6.16
C SER A 314 7.72 -12.69 -7.12
N LEU A 315 8.82 -12.03 -6.75
CA LEU A 315 9.45 -11.02 -7.61
C LEU A 315 9.82 -11.58 -9.00
N SER A 316 10.35 -12.81 -9.06
CA SER A 316 10.67 -13.48 -10.31
C SER A 316 9.43 -13.81 -11.14
N GLY A 317 8.33 -14.24 -10.48
CA GLY A 317 7.04 -14.46 -11.11
C GLY A 317 6.46 -13.19 -11.73
N VAL A 318 6.46 -12.09 -10.98
CA VAL A 318 5.97 -10.79 -11.46
C VAL A 318 6.82 -10.28 -12.63
N LYS A 319 8.15 -10.39 -12.57
CA LYS A 319 9.04 -10.03 -13.70
C LYS A 319 8.73 -10.85 -14.95
N LYS A 320 8.48 -12.17 -14.79
CA LYS A 320 8.10 -13.04 -15.91
C LYS A 320 6.75 -12.62 -16.49
N GLU A 321 5.76 -12.36 -15.65
CA GLU A 321 4.45 -11.86 -16.07
C GLU A 321 4.56 -10.56 -16.87
N MET A 322 5.27 -9.56 -16.35
CA MET A 322 5.46 -8.27 -17.01
C MET A 322 6.10 -8.40 -18.40
N LYS A 323 7.07 -9.31 -18.56
CA LYS A 323 7.77 -9.54 -19.83
C LYS A 323 6.81 -9.91 -20.97
N TYR A 324 5.73 -10.63 -20.68
CA TYR A 324 4.75 -11.06 -21.68
C TYR A 324 3.50 -10.17 -21.70
N ALA A 325 2.99 -9.80 -20.52
CA ALA A 325 1.74 -9.06 -20.40
C ALA A 325 1.85 -7.63 -20.96
N VAL A 326 2.94 -6.91 -20.67
CA VAL A 326 3.08 -5.50 -21.06
C VAL A 326 3.11 -5.33 -22.58
N PRO A 327 3.92 -6.10 -23.35
CA PRO A 327 3.88 -6.01 -24.82
C PRO A 327 2.49 -6.33 -25.40
N LEU A 328 1.82 -7.37 -24.89
CA LEU A 328 0.47 -7.73 -25.35
C LEU A 328 -0.56 -6.64 -25.04
N GLN A 329 -0.48 -6.03 -23.86
CA GLN A 329 -1.35 -4.92 -23.48
C GLN A 329 -1.13 -3.71 -24.39
N ILE A 330 0.12 -3.38 -24.73
CA ILE A 330 0.46 -2.29 -25.66
C ILE A 330 -0.09 -2.58 -27.06
N ILE A 331 0.15 -3.79 -27.59
CA ILE A 331 -0.35 -4.20 -28.92
C ILE A 331 -1.88 -4.11 -28.96
N SER A 332 -2.56 -4.61 -27.93
CA SER A 332 -4.02 -4.52 -27.80
C SER A 332 -4.49 -3.07 -27.81
N LEU A 333 -3.89 -2.22 -26.96
CA LEU A 333 -4.27 -0.82 -26.84
C LEU A 333 -4.07 -0.05 -28.16
N VAL A 334 -2.94 -0.26 -28.83
CA VAL A 334 -2.64 0.37 -30.14
C VAL A 334 -3.61 -0.11 -31.20
N THR A 335 -3.90 -1.42 -31.26
CA THR A 335 -4.87 -1.98 -32.21
C THR A 335 -6.26 -1.37 -31.99
N GLY A 336 -6.70 -1.32 -30.73
CA GLY A 336 -7.98 -0.71 -30.38
C GLY A 336 -8.03 0.79 -30.73
N PHE A 337 -6.96 1.54 -30.49
CA PHE A 337 -6.87 2.95 -30.87
C PHE A 337 -6.93 3.15 -32.39
N ILE A 338 -6.20 2.34 -33.17
CA ILE A 338 -6.24 2.41 -34.64
C ILE A 338 -7.65 2.14 -35.15
N LEU A 339 -8.29 1.06 -34.69
CA LEU A 339 -9.67 0.73 -35.08
C LEU A 339 -10.66 1.84 -34.71
N TRP A 340 -10.49 2.44 -33.53
CA TRP A 340 -11.30 3.57 -33.05
C TRP A 340 -11.10 4.83 -33.90
N MET A 341 -9.87 5.08 -34.36
CA MET A 341 -9.55 6.20 -35.24
C MET A 341 -10.05 5.99 -36.66
N VAL A 342 -9.86 4.79 -37.23
CA VAL A 342 -10.32 4.46 -38.60
C VAL A 342 -11.82 4.72 -38.73
N LYS A 343 -12.62 4.27 -37.76
CA LYS A 343 -14.08 4.48 -37.72
C LYS A 343 -14.52 5.95 -37.70
N ARG A 344 -13.62 6.91 -37.41
CA ARG A 344 -13.94 8.34 -37.45
C ARG A 344 -13.82 8.92 -38.85
N PHE A 345 -12.98 8.34 -39.68
CA PHE A 345 -12.69 8.83 -41.03
C PHE A 345 -13.35 8.00 -42.13
N PHE A 346 -13.76 6.78 -41.80
CA PHE A 346 -14.46 5.82 -42.66
C PHE A 346 -15.66 5.26 -41.91
#